data_AF-A0A1W9YSC0-F1
#
_entry.id   AF-A0A1W9YSC0-F1
#
_cell.length_a   1.000
_cell.length_b   1.000
_cell.length_c   1.000
_cell.angle_alpha   90.00
_cell.angle_beta   90.00
_cell.angle_gamma   90.00
#
_symmetry.space_group_name_H-M   'P 1'
#
loop_
_entity.id
_entity.type
_entity.pdbx_description
1 polymer ?
#
loop_
_entity_poly.entity_id
_entity_poly.type
_entity_poly.pdbx_seq_one_letter_code
_entity_poly.pdbx_strand_id
1 'polypeptide(L)'
;MSDALWIALAVVAVLVLVALVVGLVRYRKRRISLSAPDTTTQIDKSGGYTASSGITFSSSATAAPPAEKVQRPDRVDPTGLPGVGDDAAVPRDAPKRTIADVKLPEPPVVEPPVITPVEPPKPAAEPEPEPAPAIEPIAPSEGRLERLRGRLAKSQSTLGRGVLGLLGGGDLDEDSWEEIEDTLLIADLGPVVTQSILASLRSKMASASVRTEADARAIFKEVLISELRPDLDRSIRALPHEDKPSVLLVVGVNGTGKTTTVGKLARVLVADGRRVVLGAADTFRAAAADQLQAWASRVGADVVRGPEGADPASVAFDAVDKGISTGADVVVVDTAGRLHTKTGLMDELGKVKRVVEKRSKVDEVLLVLDATIGQNSLPQAKVFAEVVDITGVVLTKLDGTAKGGIVFRVQQELGVPVKLVGLGEGPDDLAPFEPSAFVDALLG
;
A
#
# COMPACT_ATOMS: atom_id res chain seq x y z
N MET A 1 -1.10 -80.89 -25.42
CA MET A 1 -1.75 -80.03 -24.41
C MET A 1 -3.11 -79.65 -24.97
N SER A 2 -4.19 -79.82 -24.21
CA SER A 2 -5.56 -79.57 -24.68
C SER A 2 -5.80 -78.09 -24.97
N ASP A 3 -6.68 -77.77 -25.91
CA ASP A 3 -7.04 -76.38 -26.25
C ASP A 3 -7.50 -75.57 -25.03
N ALA A 4 -8.15 -76.23 -24.07
CA ALA A 4 -8.53 -75.65 -22.78
C ALA A 4 -7.31 -75.14 -21.98
N LEU A 5 -6.17 -75.81 -22.08
CA LEU A 5 -4.95 -75.45 -21.37
C LEU A 5 -4.26 -74.24 -22.02
N TRP A 6 -4.33 -74.10 -23.34
CA TRP A 6 -3.88 -72.90 -24.06
C TRP A 6 -4.75 -71.68 -23.77
N ILE A 7 -6.07 -71.85 -23.70
CA ILE A 7 -6.99 -70.78 -23.32
C ILE A 7 -6.74 -70.32 -21.88
N ALA A 8 -6.55 -71.25 -20.95
CA ALA A 8 -6.22 -70.92 -19.56
C ALA A 8 -4.89 -70.14 -19.46
N LEU A 9 -3.86 -70.56 -20.20
CA LEU A 9 -2.56 -69.87 -20.25
C LEU A 9 -2.69 -68.46 -20.84
N ALA A 10 -3.51 -68.28 -21.88
CA ALA A 10 -3.76 -66.98 -22.49
C ALA A 10 -4.48 -66.03 -21.51
N VAL A 11 -5.49 -66.52 -20.78
CA VAL A 11 -6.21 -65.73 -19.77
C VAL A 11 -5.28 -65.30 -18.62
N VAL A 12 -4.43 -66.21 -18.14
CA VAL A 12 -3.44 -65.89 -17.10
C VAL A 12 -2.43 -64.86 -17.61
N ALA A 13 -1.95 -64.99 -18.85
CA ALA A 13 -1.03 -64.02 -19.44
C ALA A 13 -1.65 -62.61 -19.55
N VAL A 14 -2.93 -62.52 -19.94
CA VAL A 14 -3.66 -61.25 -20.00
C VAL A 14 -3.84 -60.65 -18.60
N LEU A 15 -4.19 -61.44 -17.60
CA LEU A 15 -4.34 -60.95 -16.22
C LEU A 15 -3.02 -60.44 -15.64
N VAL A 16 -1.90 -61.13 -15.92
CA VAL A 16 -0.56 -60.69 -15.51
C VAL A 16 -0.18 -59.39 -16.22
N LEU A 17 -0.49 -59.27 -17.51
CA LEU A 17 -0.24 -58.03 -18.28
C LEU A 17 -1.04 -56.86 -17.70
N VAL A 18 -2.32 -57.06 -17.38
CA VAL A 18 -3.18 -56.04 -16.76
C VAL A 18 -2.65 -55.65 -15.39
N ALA A 19 -2.24 -56.62 -14.57
CA ALA A 19 -1.64 -56.34 -13.25
C ALA A 19 -0.33 -55.54 -13.36
N LEU A 20 0.52 -55.87 -14.35
CA LEU A 20 1.76 -55.14 -14.65
C LEU A 20 1.48 -53.70 -15.11
N VAL A 21 0.52 -53.50 -16.00
CA VAL A 21 0.14 -52.17 -16.49
C VAL A 21 -0.46 -51.34 -15.35
N VAL A 22 -1.37 -51.90 -14.56
CA VAL A 22 -1.96 -51.22 -13.39
C VAL A 22 -0.88 -50.91 -12.36
N GLY A 23 0.04 -51.84 -12.10
CA GLY A 23 1.19 -51.65 -11.21
C GLY A 23 2.12 -50.53 -11.69
N LEU A 24 2.43 -50.49 -12.99
CA LEU A 24 3.27 -49.46 -13.59
C LEU A 24 2.59 -48.07 -13.56
N VAL A 25 1.28 -48.01 -13.81
CA VAL A 25 0.50 -46.76 -13.73
C VAL A 25 0.45 -46.27 -12.29
N ARG A 26 0.25 -47.16 -11.31
CA ARG A 26 0.27 -46.80 -9.88
C ARG A 26 1.66 -46.39 -9.40
N TYR A 27 2.70 -47.05 -9.91
CA TYR A 27 4.10 -46.72 -9.65
C TYR A 27 4.48 -45.34 -10.21
N ARG A 28 4.05 -45.03 -11.44
CA ARG A 28 4.21 -43.69 -12.03
C ARG A 28 3.42 -42.63 -11.28
N LYS A 29 2.19 -42.92 -10.83
CA LYS A 29 1.38 -42.00 -10.01
C LYS A 29 1.96 -41.75 -8.61
N ARG A 30 2.83 -42.63 -8.08
CA ARG A 30 3.43 -42.51 -6.74
C ARG A 30 4.86 -41.97 -6.72
N ARG A 31 5.46 -41.67 -7.88
CA ARG A 31 6.72 -40.92 -7.92
C ARG A 31 6.40 -39.43 -7.82
N ILE A 32 6.46 -38.91 -6.60
CA ILE A 32 6.59 -37.49 -6.35
C ILE A 32 8.01 -37.12 -6.81
N SER A 33 8.11 -36.52 -7.99
CA SER A 33 9.35 -35.88 -8.43
C SER A 33 9.53 -34.65 -7.54
N LEU A 34 10.53 -34.68 -6.65
CA LEU A 34 11.10 -33.46 -6.09
C LEU A 34 11.99 -32.84 -7.17
N SER A 35 11.36 -32.37 -8.24
CA SER A 35 11.97 -31.34 -9.06
C SER A 35 11.89 -30.08 -8.21
N ALA A 36 13.04 -29.48 -7.92
CA ALA A 36 13.08 -28.12 -7.41
C ALA A 36 12.12 -27.26 -8.26
N PRO A 37 11.27 -26.41 -7.66
CA PRO A 37 10.43 -25.54 -8.45
C PRO A 37 11.38 -24.71 -9.32
N ASP A 38 11.24 -24.87 -10.63
CA ASP A 38 11.77 -23.91 -11.59
C ASP A 38 11.12 -22.58 -11.19
N THR A 39 11.90 -21.71 -10.53
CA THR A 39 11.52 -20.33 -10.20
C THR A 39 11.52 -19.47 -11.46
N THR A 40 10.98 -20.00 -12.56
CA THR A 40 10.58 -19.21 -13.71
C THR A 40 9.08 -19.07 -13.60
N THR A 41 8.67 -18.05 -12.86
CA THR A 41 7.26 -17.70 -12.80
C THR A 41 6.77 -17.49 -14.22
N GLN A 42 5.75 -18.23 -14.63
CA GLN A 42 5.10 -17.98 -15.91
C GLN A 42 4.59 -16.54 -15.91
N ILE A 43 5.26 -15.72 -16.71
CA ILE A 43 4.80 -14.39 -17.09
C ILE A 43 3.48 -14.60 -17.82
N ASP A 44 2.37 -14.30 -17.15
CA ASP A 44 1.10 -14.20 -17.84
C ASP A 44 1.21 -13.04 -18.84
N LYS A 45 0.76 -13.28 -20.08
CA LYS A 45 0.90 -12.35 -21.21
C LYS A 45 0.01 -11.10 -21.09
N SER A 46 -0.53 -10.85 -19.90
CA SER A 46 -1.32 -9.69 -19.50
C SER A 46 -0.48 -8.56 -18.87
N GLY A 47 0.83 -8.77 -18.67
CA GLY A 47 1.73 -7.72 -18.16
C GLY A 47 1.72 -7.55 -16.63
N GLY A 48 1.32 -8.60 -15.89
CA GLY A 48 1.37 -8.65 -14.43
C GLY A 48 1.90 -9.98 -13.87
N TYR A 49 2.36 -9.96 -12.62
CA TYR A 49 2.88 -11.12 -11.88
C TYR A 49 2.54 -11.00 -10.38
N THR A 50 2.18 -12.11 -9.74
CA THR A 50 1.89 -12.18 -8.29
C THR A 50 3.10 -12.68 -7.51
N ALA A 51 3.67 -11.81 -6.67
CA ALA A 51 4.81 -12.14 -5.82
C ALA A 51 4.47 -13.23 -4.79
N SER A 52 5.49 -13.85 -4.18
CA SER A 52 5.33 -14.82 -3.08
C SER A 52 4.56 -14.25 -1.87
N SER A 53 4.60 -12.92 -1.72
CA SER A 53 3.84 -12.16 -0.74
C SER A 53 2.34 -12.05 -1.06
N GLY A 54 1.88 -12.50 -2.23
CA GLY A 54 0.51 -12.35 -2.72
C GLY A 54 0.19 -10.98 -3.33
N ILE A 55 1.12 -10.03 -3.32
CA ILE A 55 0.93 -8.73 -3.98
C ILE A 55 1.18 -8.90 -5.48
N THR A 56 0.20 -8.49 -6.29
CA THR A 56 0.32 -8.49 -7.75
C THR A 56 0.97 -7.19 -8.23
N PHE A 57 2.01 -7.32 -9.04
CA PHE A 57 2.70 -6.22 -9.70
C PHE A 57 2.34 -6.17 -11.18
N SER A 58 2.22 -4.98 -11.75
CA SER A 58 1.93 -4.77 -13.17
C SER A 58 2.82 -3.69 -13.79
N SER A 59 2.92 -3.71 -15.13
CA SER A 59 3.48 -2.58 -15.88
C SER A 59 2.39 -1.56 -16.12
N SER A 60 2.70 -0.26 -16.05
CA SER A 60 1.76 0.73 -16.55
C SER A 60 1.70 0.62 -18.08
N ALA A 61 0.54 0.27 -18.65
CA ALA A 61 0.38 0.18 -20.09
C ALA A 61 0.81 1.49 -20.77
N THR A 62 1.54 1.39 -21.89
CA THR A 62 2.02 2.53 -22.69
C THR A 62 0.89 3.27 -23.43
N ALA A 63 -0.35 2.78 -23.37
CA ALA A 63 -1.49 3.38 -24.08
C ALA A 63 -2.46 4.06 -23.10
N ALA A 64 -2.49 5.39 -23.13
CA ALA A 64 -3.58 6.16 -22.55
C ALA A 64 -4.88 5.91 -23.36
N PRO A 65 -6.01 5.58 -22.72
CA PRO A 65 -7.32 5.77 -23.34
C PRO A 65 -7.53 7.28 -23.60
N PRO A 66 -8.33 7.69 -24.61
CA PRO A 66 -8.60 9.11 -24.83
C PRO A 66 -9.29 9.65 -23.57
N ALA A 67 -8.68 10.66 -22.94
CA ALA A 67 -9.29 11.38 -21.84
C ALA A 67 -10.63 11.95 -22.32
N GLU A 68 -11.72 11.37 -21.83
CA GLU A 68 -13.04 11.98 -21.95
C GLU A 68 -12.98 13.31 -21.19
N LYS A 69 -13.22 14.41 -21.92
CA LYS A 69 -13.10 15.76 -21.38
C LYS A 69 -14.20 15.98 -20.34
N VAL A 70 -13.88 15.71 -19.08
CA VAL A 70 -14.63 16.28 -17.95
C VAL A 70 -14.50 17.80 -18.07
N GLN A 71 -15.62 18.47 -18.35
CA GLN A 71 -15.68 19.94 -18.39
C GLN A 71 -15.26 20.48 -17.04
N ARG A 72 -14.11 21.16 -16.99
CA ARG A 72 -13.73 21.98 -15.84
C ARG A 72 -14.74 23.13 -15.74
N PRO A 73 -15.28 23.45 -14.57
CA PRO A 73 -16.02 24.68 -14.40
C PRO A 73 -15.12 25.88 -14.69
N ASP A 74 -15.71 26.90 -15.30
CA ASP A 74 -15.02 28.06 -15.85
C ASP A 74 -14.09 28.74 -14.84
N ARG A 75 -12.90 29.08 -15.35
CA ARG A 75 -11.88 29.86 -14.66
C ARG A 75 -12.48 31.17 -14.19
N VAL A 76 -12.51 31.39 -12.88
CA VAL A 76 -12.96 32.65 -12.26
C VAL A 76 -12.07 33.79 -12.79
N ASP A 77 -12.72 34.80 -13.36
CA ASP A 77 -12.11 36.03 -13.88
C ASP A 77 -11.49 36.84 -12.72
N PRO A 78 -10.17 37.12 -12.73
CA PRO A 78 -9.51 37.84 -11.64
C PRO A 78 -9.61 39.36 -11.73
N THR A 79 -10.41 39.92 -12.65
CA THR A 79 -10.47 41.38 -12.91
C THR A 79 -11.18 42.23 -11.83
N GLY A 80 -11.37 41.71 -10.62
CA GLY A 80 -12.02 42.45 -9.52
C GLY A 80 -11.42 42.27 -8.12
N LEU A 81 -10.24 41.67 -7.98
CA LEU A 81 -9.58 41.54 -6.67
C LEU A 81 -8.66 42.75 -6.39
N PRO A 82 -8.67 43.33 -5.18
CA PRO A 82 -7.79 44.45 -4.85
C PRO A 82 -6.32 44.02 -4.98
N GLY A 83 -5.56 44.81 -5.73
CA GLY A 83 -4.12 44.60 -5.93
C GLY A 83 -3.36 44.67 -4.62
N VAL A 84 -2.53 43.68 -4.36
CA VAL A 84 -1.59 43.67 -3.24
C VAL A 84 -0.44 44.61 -3.56
N GLY A 85 -0.44 45.77 -2.92
CA GLY A 85 0.69 46.70 -2.93
C GLY A 85 0.27 48.16 -2.85
N ASP A 86 -0.18 48.61 -1.68
CA ASP A 86 -0.01 50.01 -1.24
C ASP A 86 -0.37 50.28 0.24
N ASP A 87 -0.13 49.33 1.17
CA ASP A 87 -0.36 49.57 2.62
C ASP A 87 0.78 49.01 3.50
N ALA A 88 2.02 49.37 3.16
CA ALA A 88 3.19 49.18 4.02
C ALA A 88 3.86 50.51 4.38
N ALA A 89 3.08 51.49 4.85
CA ALA A 89 3.60 52.64 5.57
C ALA A 89 3.86 52.23 7.03
N VAL A 90 5.06 51.74 7.32
CA VAL A 90 5.54 51.52 8.69
C VAL A 90 5.69 52.89 9.38
N PRO A 91 5.07 53.15 10.56
CA PRO A 91 5.36 54.35 11.33
C PRO A 91 6.80 54.31 11.84
N ARG A 92 7.65 55.18 11.30
CA ARG A 92 8.96 55.50 11.89
C ARG A 92 8.71 56.48 13.03
N ASP A 93 8.66 55.98 14.26
CA ASP A 93 9.08 56.69 15.49
C ASP A 93 8.72 55.87 16.75
N ALA A 94 9.34 54.70 16.88
CA ALA A 94 9.45 54.03 18.17
C ALA A 94 10.83 54.36 18.78
N PRO A 95 10.90 54.88 20.02
CA PRO A 95 12.17 55.16 20.67
C PRO A 95 12.96 53.86 20.89
N LYS A 96 14.11 53.76 20.22
CA LYS A 96 15.05 52.64 20.40
C LYS A 96 15.67 52.71 21.79
N ARG A 97 15.56 51.63 22.58
CA ARG A 97 16.33 51.45 23.81
C ARG A 97 17.82 51.39 23.46
N THR A 98 18.63 52.23 24.09
CA THR A 98 20.08 52.19 24.01
C THR A 98 20.61 50.92 24.65
N ILE A 99 21.52 50.24 23.95
CA ILE A 99 22.26 49.08 24.45
C ILE A 99 23.25 49.61 25.50
N ALA A 100 23.18 49.06 26.71
CA ALA A 100 24.22 49.25 27.71
C ALA A 100 25.30 48.20 27.48
N ASP A 101 26.53 48.62 27.24
CA ASP A 101 27.71 47.74 27.18
C ASP A 101 27.95 47.13 28.57
N VAL A 102 27.56 45.86 28.73
CA VAL A 102 27.91 45.06 29.91
C VAL A 102 29.24 44.36 29.63
N LYS A 103 30.29 44.78 30.34
CA LYS A 103 31.63 44.18 30.27
C LYS A 103 31.60 42.81 30.98
N LEU A 104 31.78 41.73 30.22
CA LEU A 104 31.95 40.37 30.76
C LEU A 104 33.35 40.22 31.40
N PRO A 105 33.50 39.47 32.51
CA PRO A 105 34.80 39.20 33.11
C PRO A 105 35.64 38.24 32.26
N GLU A 106 36.95 38.47 32.23
CA GLU A 106 37.92 37.69 31.45
C GLU A 106 38.10 36.27 32.04
N PRO A 107 38.21 35.23 31.18
CA PRO A 107 38.48 33.87 31.62
C PRO A 107 39.93 33.72 32.11
N PRO A 108 40.21 32.80 33.06
CA PRO A 108 41.56 32.58 33.55
C PRO A 108 42.44 31.96 32.45
N VAL A 109 43.68 32.44 32.39
CA VAL A 109 44.75 31.94 31.53
C VAL A 109 45.16 30.55 32.01
N VAL A 110 44.94 29.54 31.17
CA VAL A 110 45.48 28.18 31.35
C VAL A 110 46.69 28.05 30.43
N GLU A 111 47.85 27.71 31.01
CA GLU A 111 49.09 27.47 30.27
C GLU A 111 48.94 26.28 29.29
N PRO A 112 49.57 26.35 28.11
CA PRO A 112 49.51 25.26 27.14
C PRO A 112 50.35 24.06 27.62
N PRO A 113 49.91 22.81 27.39
CA PRO A 113 50.69 21.63 27.73
C PRO A 113 51.87 21.45 26.76
N VAL A 114 52.96 20.95 27.31
CA VAL A 114 54.18 20.55 26.61
C VAL A 114 53.89 19.39 25.64
N ILE A 115 54.23 19.58 24.37
CA ILE A 115 54.07 18.59 23.30
C ILE A 115 55.29 17.66 23.33
N THR A 116 55.09 16.39 23.68
CA THR A 116 56.06 15.31 23.39
C THR A 116 55.81 14.76 21.97
N PRO A 117 56.85 14.47 21.17
CA PRO A 117 56.66 13.94 19.81
C PRO A 117 56.08 12.52 19.86
N VAL A 118 54.92 12.31 19.23
CA VAL A 118 54.32 10.99 18.99
C VAL A 118 54.76 10.50 17.61
N GLU A 119 55.27 9.27 17.58
CA GLU A 119 55.72 8.53 16.41
C GLU A 119 54.60 8.33 15.37
N PRO A 120 54.89 8.34 14.04
CA PRO A 120 53.84 8.24 13.02
C PRO A 120 53.18 6.85 13.01
N PRO A 121 51.85 6.75 12.86
CA PRO A 121 51.17 5.47 12.81
C PRO A 121 51.43 4.75 11.49
N LYS A 122 51.59 3.43 11.60
CA LYS A 122 51.72 2.49 10.49
C LYS A 122 50.43 2.46 9.65
N PRO A 123 50.49 2.28 8.31
CA PRO A 123 49.28 2.25 7.48
C PRO A 123 48.35 1.11 7.90
N ALA A 124 47.12 1.46 8.28
CA ALA A 124 46.06 0.49 8.51
C ALA A 124 45.63 -0.11 7.17
N ALA A 125 45.48 -1.44 7.13
CA ALA A 125 44.96 -2.17 5.99
C ALA A 125 43.55 -1.67 5.63
N GLU A 126 43.26 -1.64 4.32
CA GLU A 126 41.90 -1.45 3.81
C GLU A 126 40.94 -2.42 4.51
N PRO A 127 39.79 -1.94 5.03
CA PRO A 127 38.79 -2.84 5.57
C PRO A 127 38.23 -3.69 4.43
N GLU A 128 38.28 -5.02 4.60
CA GLU A 128 37.54 -5.96 3.75
C GLU A 128 36.06 -5.55 3.71
N PRO A 129 35.40 -5.69 2.54
CA PRO A 129 33.99 -5.34 2.41
C PRO A 129 33.16 -6.21 3.36
N GLU A 130 32.42 -5.55 4.26
CA GLU A 130 31.45 -6.24 5.12
C GLU A 130 30.48 -7.03 4.24
N PRO A 131 30.18 -8.30 4.61
CA PRO A 131 29.23 -9.10 3.86
C PRO A 131 27.88 -8.38 3.82
N ALA A 132 27.29 -8.28 2.63
CA ALA A 132 25.98 -7.67 2.44
C ALA A 132 24.97 -8.26 3.44
N PRO A 133 24.14 -7.41 4.09
CA PRO A 133 23.22 -7.87 5.12
C PRO A 133 22.34 -8.99 4.56
N ALA A 134 22.31 -10.13 5.28
CA ALA A 134 21.46 -11.24 4.91
C ALA A 134 19.99 -10.80 5.02
N ILE A 135 19.31 -10.66 3.89
CA ILE A 135 17.91 -10.27 3.82
C ILE A 135 17.08 -11.39 4.46
N GLU A 136 16.41 -11.09 5.57
CA GLU A 136 15.50 -12.04 6.22
C GLU A 136 14.41 -12.45 5.22
N PRO A 137 14.16 -13.76 5.02
CA PRO A 137 13.10 -14.22 4.14
C PRO A 137 11.75 -13.72 4.64
N ILE A 138 10.92 -13.21 3.72
CA ILE A 138 9.56 -12.78 4.06
C ILE A 138 8.75 -14.00 4.48
N ALA A 139 7.99 -13.87 5.57
CA ALA A 139 7.07 -14.90 6.00
C ALA A 139 6.09 -15.26 4.85
N PRO A 140 5.82 -16.56 4.58
CA PRO A 140 4.91 -16.98 3.53
C PRO A 140 3.58 -16.21 3.58
N SER A 141 2.96 -16.01 2.41
CA SER A 141 1.60 -15.46 2.31
C SER A 141 0.57 -16.35 3.00
N GLU A 142 0.88 -17.64 3.19
CA GLU A 142 0.11 -18.58 4.01
C GLU A 142 -0.08 -18.04 5.45
N GLY A 143 -1.32 -18.11 5.93
CA GLY A 143 -1.71 -17.57 7.24
C GLY A 143 -1.95 -16.06 7.28
N ARG A 144 -1.70 -15.29 6.21
CA ARG A 144 -2.01 -13.85 6.19
C ARG A 144 -3.52 -13.59 6.26
N LEU A 145 -4.32 -14.45 5.65
CA LEU A 145 -5.79 -14.43 5.74
C LEU A 145 -6.27 -14.75 7.17
N GLU A 146 -5.61 -15.68 7.84
CA GLU A 146 -5.91 -16.03 9.23
C GLU A 146 -5.53 -14.89 10.18
N ARG A 147 -4.37 -14.24 9.95
CA ARG A 147 -3.98 -13.01 10.62
C ARG A 147 -4.99 -11.88 10.35
N LEU A 148 -5.46 -11.73 9.10
CA LEU A 148 -6.49 -10.75 8.74
C LEU A 148 -7.80 -11.01 9.51
N ARG A 149 -8.29 -12.25 9.54
CA ARG A 149 -9.49 -12.62 10.31
C ARG A 149 -9.31 -12.35 11.80
N GLY A 150 -8.21 -12.83 12.39
CA GLY A 150 -7.93 -12.62 13.81
C GLY A 150 -7.84 -11.15 14.20
N ARG A 151 -7.28 -10.31 13.32
CA ARG A 151 -7.13 -8.87 13.55
C ARG A 151 -8.39 -8.05 13.26
N LEU A 152 -9.25 -8.53 12.35
CA LEU A 152 -10.58 -7.96 12.08
C LEU A 152 -11.68 -8.48 13.01
N ALA A 153 -11.38 -9.37 13.96
CA ALA A 153 -12.35 -9.95 14.89
C ALA A 153 -13.18 -8.89 15.67
N LYS A 154 -12.60 -7.70 15.92
CA LYS A 154 -13.33 -6.57 16.53
C LYS A 154 -14.38 -5.95 15.59
N SER A 155 -14.10 -5.92 14.28
CA SER A 155 -15.07 -5.45 13.27
C SER A 155 -16.14 -6.51 12.98
N GLN A 156 -15.80 -7.81 13.12
CA GLN A 156 -16.78 -8.91 12.98
C GLN A 156 -17.96 -8.80 13.95
N SER A 157 -17.74 -8.29 15.16
CA SER A 157 -18.79 -8.26 16.17
C SER A 157 -19.94 -7.32 15.81
N THR A 158 -19.66 -6.24 15.10
CA THR A 158 -20.64 -5.20 14.81
C THR A 158 -21.42 -5.51 13.53
N LEU A 159 -20.71 -5.76 12.42
CA LEU A 159 -21.37 -6.02 11.13
C LEU A 159 -21.81 -7.47 10.95
N GLY A 160 -20.91 -8.42 11.23
CA GLY A 160 -21.20 -9.85 11.06
C GLY A 160 -22.32 -10.31 11.99
N ARG A 161 -22.19 -10.11 13.30
CA ARG A 161 -23.21 -10.58 14.26
C ARG A 161 -24.48 -9.72 14.32
N GLY A 162 -24.35 -8.40 14.19
CA GLY A 162 -25.49 -7.48 14.26
C GLY A 162 -26.43 -7.66 13.06
N VAL A 163 -25.92 -7.44 11.86
CA VAL A 163 -26.74 -7.47 10.63
C VAL A 163 -27.25 -8.89 10.35
N LEU A 164 -26.42 -9.93 10.49
CA LEU A 164 -26.87 -11.31 10.20
C LEU A 164 -27.92 -11.80 11.21
N GLY A 165 -27.84 -11.37 12.47
CA GLY A 165 -28.86 -11.68 13.47
C GLY A 165 -30.23 -11.12 13.10
N LEU A 166 -30.27 -9.88 12.60
CA LEU A 166 -31.50 -9.25 12.11
C LEU A 166 -32.01 -9.96 10.85
N LEU A 167 -31.12 -10.24 9.90
CA LEU A 167 -31.46 -10.94 8.64
C LEU A 167 -31.93 -12.39 8.85
N GLY A 168 -31.50 -13.07 9.91
CA GLY A 168 -31.88 -14.44 10.24
C GLY A 168 -33.19 -14.57 11.02
N GLY A 169 -33.75 -13.45 11.50
CA GLY A 169 -34.92 -13.42 12.40
C GLY A 169 -36.27 -13.76 11.75
N GLY A 170 -36.38 -13.76 10.42
CA GLY A 170 -37.62 -14.05 9.69
C GLY A 170 -38.00 -12.95 8.71
N ASP A 171 -39.29 -12.64 8.63
CA ASP A 171 -39.81 -11.55 7.78
C ASP A 171 -39.29 -10.21 8.27
N LEU A 172 -38.48 -9.54 7.45
CA LEU A 172 -37.90 -8.22 7.75
C LEU A 172 -38.95 -7.13 7.53
N ASP A 173 -39.43 -6.55 8.62
CA ASP A 173 -40.25 -5.33 8.61
C ASP A 173 -39.39 -4.07 8.45
N GLU A 174 -40.04 -2.90 8.34
CA GLU A 174 -39.32 -1.63 8.12
C GLU A 174 -38.41 -1.29 9.30
N ASP A 175 -38.82 -1.58 10.53
CA ASP A 175 -38.03 -1.35 11.75
C ASP A 175 -36.73 -2.18 11.69
N SER A 176 -36.80 -3.45 11.26
CA SER A 176 -35.61 -4.29 11.06
C SER A 176 -34.64 -3.71 10.04
N TRP A 177 -35.15 -3.07 8.97
CA TRP A 177 -34.30 -2.44 7.97
C TRP A 177 -33.64 -1.16 8.47
N GLU A 178 -34.33 -0.36 9.29
CA GLU A 178 -33.76 0.82 9.95
C GLU A 178 -32.63 0.41 10.91
N GLU A 179 -32.80 -0.66 11.67
CA GLU A 179 -31.72 -1.19 12.53
C GLU A 179 -30.50 -1.69 11.73
N ILE A 180 -30.72 -2.30 10.56
CA ILE A 180 -29.63 -2.68 9.65
C ILE A 180 -28.92 -1.44 9.11
N GLU A 181 -29.66 -0.40 8.72
CA GLU A 181 -29.10 0.88 8.28
C GLU A 181 -28.21 1.50 9.35
N ASP A 182 -28.71 1.61 10.57
CA ASP A 182 -27.98 2.14 11.71
C ASP A 182 -26.71 1.34 12.00
N THR A 183 -26.79 0.02 11.93
CA THR A 183 -25.62 -0.86 12.14
C THR A 183 -24.55 -0.63 11.06
N LEU A 184 -24.94 -0.45 9.80
CA LEU A 184 -24.01 -0.15 8.70
C LEU A 184 -23.39 1.25 8.86
N LEU A 185 -24.16 2.24 9.32
CA LEU A 185 -23.66 3.59 9.59
C LEU A 185 -22.67 3.62 10.76
N ILE A 186 -22.97 2.95 11.87
CA ILE A 186 -22.09 2.81 13.04
C ILE A 186 -20.74 2.17 12.67
N ALA A 187 -20.75 1.28 11.68
CA ALA A 187 -19.56 0.62 11.17
C ALA A 187 -18.71 1.48 10.20
N ASP A 188 -19.04 2.77 10.03
CA ASP A 188 -18.36 3.77 9.18
C ASP A 188 -18.48 3.55 7.65
N LEU A 189 -19.51 2.85 7.15
CA LEU A 189 -19.75 2.75 5.70
C LEU A 189 -20.16 4.09 5.08
N GLY A 190 -20.86 4.92 5.85
CA GLY A 190 -21.38 6.21 5.40
C GLY A 190 -22.69 6.11 4.61
N PRO A 191 -23.46 7.20 4.52
CA PRO A 191 -24.86 7.15 4.09
C PRO A 191 -25.04 6.68 2.65
N VAL A 192 -24.19 7.13 1.72
CA VAL A 192 -24.30 6.77 0.29
C VAL A 192 -24.10 5.27 0.08
N VAL A 193 -23.04 4.71 0.66
CA VAL A 193 -22.71 3.29 0.56
C VAL A 193 -23.78 2.45 1.27
N THR A 194 -24.20 2.86 2.47
CA THR A 194 -25.25 2.17 3.22
C THR A 194 -26.55 2.07 2.41
N GLN A 195 -27.00 3.17 1.80
CA GLN A 195 -28.21 3.17 0.96
C GLN A 195 -28.05 2.27 -0.27
N SER A 196 -26.88 2.27 -0.93
CA SER A 196 -26.57 1.38 -2.06
C SER A 196 -26.68 -0.10 -1.66
N ILE A 197 -26.11 -0.45 -0.51
CA ILE A 197 -26.14 -1.80 0.06
C ILE A 197 -27.58 -2.20 0.39
N LEU A 198 -28.33 -1.35 1.10
CA LEU A 198 -29.72 -1.65 1.49
C LEU A 198 -30.62 -1.86 0.28
N ALA A 199 -30.52 -1.00 -0.73
CA ALA A 199 -31.30 -1.13 -1.96
C ALA A 199 -30.99 -2.46 -2.68
N SER A 200 -29.69 -2.78 -2.81
CA SER A 200 -29.23 -4.03 -3.44
C SER A 200 -29.65 -5.26 -2.64
N LEU A 201 -29.55 -5.20 -1.31
CA LEU A 201 -29.90 -6.27 -0.40
C LEU A 201 -31.41 -6.54 -0.43
N ARG A 202 -32.25 -5.51 -0.30
CA ARG A 202 -33.72 -5.61 -0.43
C ARG A 202 -34.12 -6.26 -1.75
N SER A 203 -33.53 -5.80 -2.86
CA SER A 203 -33.81 -6.34 -4.20
C SER A 203 -33.43 -7.82 -4.34
N LYS A 204 -32.26 -8.22 -3.85
CA LYS A 204 -31.80 -9.62 -3.91
C LYS A 204 -32.59 -10.52 -2.96
N MET A 205 -32.88 -10.06 -1.74
CA MET A 205 -33.69 -10.81 -0.77
C MET A 205 -35.12 -11.05 -1.28
N ALA A 206 -35.72 -10.08 -1.99
CA ALA A 206 -37.06 -10.22 -2.56
C ALA A 206 -37.12 -11.17 -3.77
N SER A 207 -36.02 -11.32 -4.51
CA SER A 207 -35.95 -12.19 -5.70
C SER A 207 -35.39 -13.59 -5.40
N ALA A 208 -34.62 -13.74 -4.33
CA ALA A 208 -34.07 -15.00 -3.88
C ALA A 208 -35.03 -15.75 -2.95
N SER A 209 -35.02 -17.08 -3.00
CA SER A 209 -35.70 -17.91 -1.99
C SER A 209 -34.84 -18.02 -0.74
N VAL A 210 -34.84 -16.99 0.09
CA VAL A 210 -34.12 -16.98 1.38
C VAL A 210 -34.91 -17.80 2.39
N ARG A 211 -34.34 -18.91 2.87
CA ARG A 211 -35.01 -19.81 3.82
C ARG A 211 -34.23 -20.02 5.10
N THR A 212 -32.95 -19.70 5.08
CA THR A 212 -32.04 -19.87 6.20
C THR A 212 -31.18 -18.63 6.41
N GLU A 213 -30.65 -18.47 7.62
CA GLU A 213 -29.66 -17.44 7.94
C GLU A 213 -28.42 -17.56 7.04
N ALA A 214 -28.04 -18.77 6.64
CA ALA A 214 -26.93 -19.01 5.72
C ALA A 214 -27.20 -18.43 4.32
N ASP A 215 -28.44 -18.49 3.83
CA ASP A 215 -28.85 -17.89 2.56
C ASP A 215 -28.77 -16.36 2.64
N ALA A 216 -29.29 -15.77 3.72
CA ALA A 216 -29.24 -14.34 3.94
C ALA A 216 -27.79 -13.83 4.07
N ARG A 217 -26.94 -14.58 4.78
CA ARG A 217 -25.51 -14.31 4.88
C ARG A 217 -24.82 -14.35 3.53
N ALA A 218 -25.14 -15.32 2.68
CA ALA A 218 -24.56 -15.44 1.34
C ALA A 218 -24.92 -14.23 0.46
N ILE A 219 -26.19 -13.80 0.49
CA ILE A 219 -26.65 -12.62 -0.24
C ILE A 219 -25.97 -11.35 0.28
N PHE A 220 -25.92 -11.16 1.60
CA PHE A 220 -25.28 -9.99 2.18
C PHE A 220 -23.78 -9.94 1.84
N LYS A 221 -23.09 -11.07 1.92
CA LYS A 221 -21.69 -11.21 1.46
C LYS A 221 -21.55 -10.79 -0.01
N GLU A 222 -22.43 -11.27 -0.88
CA GLU A 222 -22.39 -10.93 -2.31
C GLU A 222 -22.59 -9.43 -2.55
N VAL A 223 -23.54 -8.81 -1.85
CA VAL A 223 -23.78 -7.35 -1.93
C VAL A 223 -22.55 -6.56 -1.50
N LEU A 224 -21.94 -6.93 -0.36
CA LEU A 224 -20.73 -6.26 0.12
C LEU A 224 -19.55 -6.43 -0.84
N ILE A 225 -19.34 -7.62 -1.40
CA ILE A 225 -18.28 -7.84 -2.39
C ILE A 225 -18.52 -6.99 -3.63
N SER A 226 -19.77 -6.92 -4.12
CA SER A 226 -20.14 -6.10 -5.27
C SER A 226 -19.89 -4.61 -5.02
N GLU A 227 -20.23 -4.10 -3.83
CA GLU A 227 -20.00 -2.71 -3.45
C GLU A 227 -18.49 -2.37 -3.41
N LEU A 228 -17.65 -3.36 -3.12
CA LEU A 228 -16.19 -3.24 -3.22
C LEU A 228 -15.66 -3.31 -4.65
N ARG A 229 -16.47 -3.38 -5.71
CA ARG A 229 -16.04 -3.32 -7.11
C ARG A 229 -14.82 -4.22 -7.40
N PRO A 230 -15.01 -5.55 -7.39
CA PRO A 230 -13.92 -6.51 -7.56
C PRO A 230 -13.25 -6.43 -8.94
N ASP A 231 -13.91 -5.79 -9.91
CA ASP A 231 -13.43 -5.49 -11.25
C ASP A 231 -12.30 -4.44 -11.31
N LEU A 232 -12.14 -3.62 -10.27
CA LEU A 232 -11.05 -2.64 -10.21
C LEU A 232 -9.68 -3.32 -10.12
N ASP A 233 -8.72 -2.84 -10.93
CA ASP A 233 -7.33 -3.30 -10.91
C ASP A 233 -6.62 -2.88 -9.61
N ARG A 234 -6.27 -3.88 -8.80
CA ARG A 234 -5.58 -3.73 -7.51
C ARG A 234 -4.08 -4.02 -7.58
N SER A 235 -3.54 -4.29 -8.76
CA SER A 235 -2.11 -4.49 -8.94
C SER A 235 -1.33 -3.21 -8.62
N ILE A 236 -0.13 -3.36 -8.05
CA ILE A 236 0.80 -2.25 -7.83
C ILE A 236 1.64 -2.08 -9.10
N ARG A 237 1.60 -0.91 -9.72
CA ARG A 237 2.36 -0.64 -10.95
C ARG A 237 3.82 -0.39 -10.61
N ALA A 238 4.56 -1.47 -10.36
CA ALA A 238 5.96 -1.46 -9.95
C ALA A 238 6.85 -2.31 -10.88
N LEU A 239 6.39 -2.64 -12.09
CA LEU A 239 7.25 -3.27 -13.09
C LEU A 239 8.00 -2.18 -13.88
N PRO A 240 9.33 -2.30 -14.06
CA PRO A 240 10.13 -1.31 -14.77
C PRO A 240 9.75 -1.21 -16.26
N HIS A 241 10.08 -0.06 -16.85
CA HIS A 241 10.05 0.17 -18.29
C HIS A 241 11.39 -0.25 -18.91
N GLU A 242 11.48 -0.34 -20.25
CA GLU A 242 12.68 -0.85 -20.95
C GLU A 242 14.00 -0.20 -20.47
N ASP A 243 14.02 1.13 -20.30
CA ASP A 243 15.23 1.88 -19.89
C ASP A 243 15.05 2.70 -18.60
N LYS A 244 13.95 2.51 -17.87
CA LYS A 244 13.62 3.36 -16.72
C LYS A 244 12.94 2.58 -15.59
N PRO A 245 13.22 2.92 -14.32
CA PRO A 245 12.51 2.34 -13.20
C PRO A 245 11.04 2.74 -13.24
N SER A 246 10.21 1.88 -12.66
CA SER A 246 8.86 2.29 -12.29
C SER A 246 8.90 3.26 -11.11
N VAL A 247 8.08 4.31 -11.14
CA VAL A 247 8.08 5.32 -10.07
C VAL A 247 6.77 5.32 -9.29
N LEU A 248 6.89 5.07 -7.98
CA LEU A 248 5.79 5.06 -7.02
C LEU A 248 5.90 6.27 -6.11
N LEU A 249 4.89 7.12 -6.10
CA LEU A 249 4.78 8.25 -5.18
C LEU A 249 3.86 7.87 -4.01
N VAL A 250 4.35 7.97 -2.77
CA VAL A 250 3.55 7.66 -1.58
C VAL A 250 3.18 8.94 -0.86
N VAL A 251 1.88 9.25 -0.85
CA VAL A 251 1.31 10.50 -0.30
C VAL A 251 0.32 10.19 0.82
N GLY A 252 -0.07 11.23 1.56
CA GLY A 252 -1.09 11.11 2.60
C GLY A 252 -0.81 11.96 3.83
N VAL A 253 -1.75 11.93 4.77
CA VAL A 253 -1.75 12.84 5.92
C VAL A 253 -0.73 12.39 6.98
N ASN A 254 -0.40 13.28 7.92
CA ASN A 254 0.52 12.94 8.99
C ASN A 254 -0.03 11.82 9.88
N GLY A 255 0.86 10.94 10.34
CA GLY A 255 0.50 9.87 11.28
C GLY A 255 -0.23 8.66 10.69
N THR A 256 -0.45 8.62 9.37
CA THR A 256 -1.10 7.48 8.69
C THR A 256 -0.17 6.30 8.40
N GLY A 257 1.13 6.43 8.69
CA GLY A 257 2.10 5.36 8.45
C GLY A 257 2.69 5.32 7.04
N LYS A 258 2.83 6.47 6.36
CA LYS A 258 3.49 6.59 5.03
C LYS A 258 4.89 5.97 4.99
N THR A 259 5.83 6.50 5.77
CA THR A 259 7.22 6.01 5.83
C THR A 259 7.29 4.52 6.17
N THR A 260 6.45 4.06 7.11
CA THR A 260 6.34 2.62 7.44
C THR A 260 5.82 1.80 6.26
N THR A 261 4.82 2.30 5.53
CA THR A 261 4.28 1.65 4.33
C THR A 261 5.33 1.57 3.23
N VAL A 262 6.10 2.65 3.01
CA VAL A 262 7.22 2.66 2.05
C VAL A 262 8.25 1.59 2.42
N GLY A 263 8.66 1.51 3.69
CA GLY A 263 9.61 0.50 4.15
C GLY A 263 9.10 -0.94 3.99
N LYS A 264 7.84 -1.21 4.33
CA LYS A 264 7.21 -2.53 4.14
C LYS A 264 7.06 -2.89 2.66
N LEU A 265 6.68 -1.93 1.81
CA LEU A 265 6.59 -2.16 0.37
C LEU A 265 7.97 -2.42 -0.24
N ALA A 266 9.01 -1.69 0.19
CA ALA A 266 10.39 -1.92 -0.22
C ALA A 266 10.85 -3.33 0.15
N ARG A 267 10.54 -3.80 1.37
CA ARG A 267 10.80 -5.18 1.79
C ARG A 267 10.19 -6.18 0.83
N VAL A 268 8.89 -6.02 0.50
CA VAL A 268 8.18 -6.91 -0.43
C VAL A 268 8.83 -6.91 -1.80
N LEU A 269 9.15 -5.74 -2.35
CA LEU A 269 9.76 -5.60 -3.67
C LEU A 269 11.15 -6.25 -3.71
N VAL A 270 12.00 -6.01 -2.70
CA VAL A 270 13.35 -6.59 -2.66
C VAL A 270 13.30 -8.11 -2.50
N ALA A 271 12.41 -8.63 -1.67
CA ALA A 271 12.25 -10.08 -1.52
C ALA A 271 11.68 -10.75 -2.78
N ASP A 272 11.01 -10.00 -3.65
CA ASP A 272 10.61 -10.42 -5.00
C ASP A 272 11.77 -10.31 -6.03
N GLY A 273 12.98 -9.98 -5.57
CA GLY A 273 14.18 -9.86 -6.40
C GLY A 273 14.33 -8.52 -7.12
N ARG A 274 13.54 -7.49 -6.76
CA ARG A 274 13.63 -6.16 -7.38
C ARG A 274 14.74 -5.33 -6.76
N ARG A 275 15.44 -4.57 -7.59
CA ARG A 275 16.35 -3.49 -7.16
C ARG A 275 15.53 -2.25 -6.87
N VAL A 276 15.57 -1.80 -5.61
CA VAL A 276 14.72 -0.72 -5.11
C VAL A 276 15.57 0.48 -4.68
N VAL A 277 15.17 1.67 -5.11
CA VAL A 277 15.70 2.95 -4.62
C VAL A 277 14.58 3.69 -3.89
N LEU A 278 14.86 4.22 -2.70
CA LEU A 278 13.92 5.00 -1.90
C LEU A 278 14.31 6.48 -1.91
N GLY A 279 13.34 7.36 -2.18
CA GLY A 279 13.51 8.80 -2.10
C GLY A 279 12.93 9.34 -0.79
N ALA A 280 13.78 9.91 0.07
CA ALA A 280 13.37 10.53 1.34
C ALA A 280 12.90 11.98 1.15
N ALA A 281 11.78 12.18 0.45
CA ALA A 281 11.24 13.50 0.15
C ALA A 281 10.39 14.12 1.29
N ASP A 282 10.19 13.45 2.43
CA ASP A 282 9.74 14.07 3.70
C ASP A 282 10.90 14.84 4.35
N THR A 283 11.34 15.92 3.71
CA THR A 283 12.54 16.70 4.11
C THR A 283 12.31 17.57 5.35
N PHE A 284 11.06 17.74 5.78
CA PHE A 284 10.66 18.50 6.98
C PHE A 284 10.76 17.68 8.27
N ARG A 285 10.95 16.37 8.18
CA ARG A 285 11.06 15.49 9.34
C ARG A 285 12.38 14.74 9.24
N ALA A 286 13.43 15.26 9.87
CA ALA A 286 14.72 14.58 9.93
C ALA A 286 14.58 13.10 10.35
N ALA A 287 13.76 12.84 11.38
CA ALA A 287 13.47 11.48 11.86
C ALA A 287 12.78 10.58 10.82
N ALA A 288 12.04 11.13 9.86
CA ALA A 288 11.41 10.34 8.79
C ALA A 288 12.47 9.82 7.80
N ALA A 289 13.43 10.67 7.41
CA ALA A 289 14.55 10.26 6.58
C ALA A 289 15.42 9.19 7.28
N ASP A 290 15.70 9.35 8.57
CA ASP A 290 16.44 8.35 9.35
C ASP A 290 15.68 7.04 9.50
N GLN A 291 14.36 7.11 9.72
CA GLN A 291 13.49 5.94 9.75
C GLN A 291 13.51 5.20 8.41
N LEU A 292 13.40 5.92 7.30
CA LEU A 292 13.45 5.34 5.95
C LEU A 292 14.82 4.71 5.66
N GLN A 293 15.92 5.34 6.10
CA GLN A 293 17.27 4.78 5.99
C GLN A 293 17.43 3.47 6.77
N ALA A 294 16.87 3.40 7.98
CA ALA A 294 16.89 2.17 8.78
C ALA A 294 16.12 1.03 8.09
N TRP A 295 14.95 1.34 7.49
CA TRP A 295 14.20 0.39 6.68
C TRP A 295 15.02 -0.12 5.49
N ALA A 296 15.60 0.80 4.72
CA ALA A 296 16.36 0.48 3.52
C ALA A 296 17.56 -0.41 3.83
N SER A 297 18.32 -0.06 4.87
CA SER A 297 19.50 -0.82 5.32
C SER A 297 19.13 -2.24 5.75
N ARG A 298 17.96 -2.42 6.38
CA ARG A 298 17.45 -3.73 6.79
C ARG A 298 17.04 -4.61 5.61
N VAL A 299 16.53 -4.03 4.53
CA VAL A 299 15.99 -4.77 3.38
C VAL A 299 16.95 -4.85 2.20
N GLY A 300 18.06 -4.12 2.21
CA GLY A 300 19.01 -4.05 1.09
C GLY A 300 18.57 -3.10 -0.03
N ALA A 301 17.79 -2.06 0.30
CA ALA A 301 17.40 -1.02 -0.66
C ALA A 301 18.35 0.19 -0.58
N ASP A 302 18.50 0.89 -1.70
CA ASP A 302 19.23 2.15 -1.78
C ASP A 302 18.37 3.32 -1.29
N VAL A 303 18.98 4.37 -0.74
CA VAL A 303 18.28 5.60 -0.34
C VAL A 303 18.92 6.82 -0.95
N VAL A 304 18.09 7.77 -1.35
CA VAL A 304 18.46 9.14 -1.68
C VAL A 304 17.81 10.08 -0.68
N ARG A 305 18.61 10.91 -0.02
CA ARG A 305 18.18 11.89 0.98
C ARG A 305 18.90 13.22 0.75
N GLY A 306 18.18 14.32 0.92
CA GLY A 306 18.74 15.66 0.94
C GLY A 306 19.08 16.13 2.37
N PRO A 307 19.68 17.32 2.53
CA PRO A 307 19.78 17.97 3.84
C PRO A 307 18.39 18.27 4.44
N GLU A 308 18.32 18.47 5.75
CA GLU A 308 17.07 18.87 6.41
C GLU A 308 16.52 20.18 5.80
N GLY A 309 15.22 20.20 5.48
CA GLY A 309 14.60 21.33 4.79
C GLY A 309 14.94 21.46 3.31
N ALA A 310 15.59 20.47 2.70
CA ALA A 310 15.79 20.43 1.25
C ALA A 310 14.46 20.48 0.48
N ASP A 311 14.50 20.92 -0.77
CA ASP A 311 13.34 20.88 -1.65
C ASP A 311 12.93 19.42 -1.96
N PRO A 312 11.72 18.96 -1.56
CA PRO A 312 11.27 17.59 -1.77
C PRO A 312 11.32 17.15 -3.23
N ALA A 313 10.99 18.06 -4.15
CA ALA A 313 11.03 17.78 -5.58
C ALA A 313 12.45 17.50 -6.09
N SER A 314 13.47 18.14 -5.50
CA SER A 314 14.87 17.89 -5.83
C SER A 314 15.32 16.52 -5.33
N VAL A 315 14.96 16.14 -4.10
CA VAL A 315 15.27 14.79 -3.57
C VAL A 315 14.59 13.69 -4.38
N ALA A 316 13.34 13.90 -4.80
CA ALA A 316 12.62 12.96 -5.65
C ALA A 316 13.23 12.84 -7.05
N PHE A 317 13.71 13.96 -7.63
CA PHE A 317 14.45 13.95 -8.89
C PHE A 317 15.72 13.10 -8.79
N ASP A 318 16.53 13.36 -7.75
CA ASP A 318 17.79 12.66 -7.53
C ASP A 318 17.58 11.16 -7.27
N ALA A 319 16.48 10.79 -6.59
CA ALA A 319 16.10 9.39 -6.39
C ALA A 319 15.83 8.68 -7.73
N VAL A 320 15.12 9.34 -8.63
CA VAL A 320 14.81 8.78 -9.96
C VAL A 320 16.05 8.75 -10.86
N ASP A 321 16.90 9.77 -10.79
CA ASP A 321 18.16 9.80 -11.54
C ASP A 321 19.15 8.72 -11.07
N LYS A 322 19.26 8.52 -9.75
CA LYS A 322 19.98 7.38 -9.17
C LYS A 322 19.37 6.06 -9.63
N GLY A 323 18.04 5.94 -9.59
CA GLY A 323 17.33 4.74 -10.08
C GLY A 323 17.67 4.41 -11.53
N ILE A 324 17.71 5.40 -12.42
CA ILE A 324 18.09 5.20 -13.84
C ILE A 324 19.57 4.81 -13.96
N SER A 325 20.47 5.54 -13.32
CA SER A 325 21.92 5.31 -13.45
C SER A 325 22.40 3.98 -12.85
N THR A 326 21.74 3.51 -11.79
CA THR A 326 22.00 2.20 -11.17
C THR A 326 21.20 1.06 -11.81
N GLY A 327 20.33 1.40 -12.77
CA GLY A 327 19.43 0.48 -13.43
C GLY A 327 18.41 -0.15 -12.48
N ALA A 328 17.99 0.52 -11.41
CA ALA A 328 16.99 0.02 -10.48
C ALA A 328 15.67 -0.33 -11.21
N ASP A 329 14.92 -1.28 -10.65
CA ASP A 329 13.65 -1.70 -11.22
C ASP A 329 12.52 -0.76 -10.74
N VAL A 330 12.60 -0.28 -9.50
CA VAL A 330 11.56 0.54 -8.86
C VAL A 330 12.16 1.66 -8.01
N VAL A 331 11.57 2.85 -8.11
CA VAL A 331 11.83 4.00 -7.22
C VAL A 331 10.57 4.28 -6.41
N VAL A 332 10.67 4.29 -5.08
CA VAL A 332 9.56 4.63 -4.18
C VAL A 332 9.88 5.92 -3.43
N VAL A 333 9.04 6.94 -3.57
CA VAL A 333 9.26 8.27 -3.00
C VAL A 333 8.32 8.48 -1.81
N ASP A 334 8.88 8.69 -0.61
CA ASP A 334 8.15 9.06 0.61
C ASP A 334 7.99 10.58 0.69
N THR A 335 6.77 11.11 0.75
CA THR A 335 6.51 12.55 0.79
C THR A 335 6.10 13.06 2.17
N ALA A 336 6.19 14.37 2.37
CA ALA A 336 5.61 15.02 3.54
C ALA A 336 4.07 14.84 3.61
N GLY A 337 3.51 14.94 4.82
CA GLY A 337 2.05 14.85 5.06
C GLY A 337 1.45 16.02 5.85
N ARG A 338 2.18 17.14 5.96
CA ARG A 338 1.83 18.29 6.82
C ARG A 338 0.78 19.19 6.16
N LEU A 339 -0.49 19.06 6.55
CA LEU A 339 -1.62 19.81 5.96
C LEU A 339 -1.94 21.18 6.62
N HIS A 340 -1.14 21.68 7.57
CA HIS A 340 -1.52 22.92 8.27
C HIS A 340 -1.53 24.16 7.36
N THR A 341 -0.95 24.09 6.16
CA THR A 341 -1.17 25.04 5.07
C THR A 341 -1.64 24.30 3.82
N LYS A 342 -2.96 24.25 3.58
CA LYS A 342 -3.58 23.51 2.47
C LYS A 342 -2.98 23.84 1.10
N THR A 343 -2.65 25.11 0.85
CA THR A 343 -2.08 25.56 -0.44
C THR A 343 -0.62 25.14 -0.61
N GLY A 344 0.22 25.33 0.43
CA GLY A 344 1.66 25.01 0.34
C GLY A 344 1.94 23.54 0.07
N LEU A 345 1.25 22.62 0.77
CA LEU A 345 1.45 21.18 0.59
C LEU A 345 1.03 20.70 -0.82
N MET A 346 -0.06 21.25 -1.37
CA MET A 346 -0.56 20.84 -2.68
C MET A 346 0.35 21.32 -3.80
N ASP A 347 0.84 22.55 -3.72
CA ASP A 347 1.82 23.08 -4.67
C ASP A 347 3.11 22.27 -4.64
N GLU A 348 3.56 21.86 -3.45
CA GLU A 348 4.73 21.03 -3.23
C GLU A 348 4.57 19.64 -3.86
N LEU A 349 3.47 18.94 -3.59
CA LEU A 349 3.21 17.61 -4.16
C LEU A 349 3.04 17.66 -5.68
N GLY A 350 2.31 18.66 -6.19
CA GLY A 350 2.19 18.89 -7.63
C GLY A 350 3.55 19.22 -8.27
N LYS A 351 4.45 19.93 -7.56
CA LYS A 351 5.82 20.18 -7.99
C LYS A 351 6.65 18.89 -8.01
N VAL A 352 6.57 18.06 -6.97
CA VAL A 352 7.28 16.76 -6.90
C VAL A 352 6.93 15.90 -8.11
N LYS A 353 5.64 15.66 -8.35
CA LYS A 353 5.17 14.89 -9.51
C LYS A 353 5.70 15.46 -10.83
N ARG A 354 5.53 16.77 -11.06
CA ARG A 354 5.98 17.44 -12.29
C ARG A 354 7.49 17.35 -12.52
N VAL A 355 8.30 17.44 -11.46
CA VAL A 355 9.76 17.37 -11.56
C VAL A 355 10.19 15.94 -11.86
N VAL A 356 9.60 14.95 -11.19
CA VAL A 356 9.86 13.54 -11.43
C VAL A 356 9.49 13.13 -12.87
N GLU A 357 8.35 13.61 -13.38
CA GLU A 357 7.86 13.35 -14.74
C GLU A 357 8.78 13.86 -15.85
N LYS A 358 9.70 14.79 -15.56
CA LYS A 358 10.76 15.19 -16.50
C LYS A 358 11.78 14.08 -16.75
N ARG A 359 11.90 13.14 -15.81
CA ARG A 359 12.91 12.08 -15.83
C ARG A 359 12.30 10.70 -16.12
N SER A 360 11.25 10.32 -15.42
CA SER A 360 10.50 9.08 -15.64
C SER A 360 9.01 9.27 -15.36
N LYS A 361 8.16 8.40 -15.92
CA LYS A 361 6.71 8.41 -15.69
C LYS A 361 6.42 8.06 -14.22
N VAL A 362 5.53 8.80 -13.57
CA VAL A 362 4.95 8.38 -12.29
C VAL A 362 3.87 7.34 -12.61
N ASP A 363 4.14 6.08 -12.28
CA ASP A 363 3.28 4.95 -12.63
C ASP A 363 2.13 4.77 -11.62
N GLU A 364 2.44 5.02 -10.35
CA GLU A 364 1.55 4.81 -9.23
C GLU A 364 1.66 5.96 -8.22
N VAL A 365 0.52 6.44 -7.76
CA VAL A 365 0.39 7.37 -6.64
C VAL A 365 -0.48 6.71 -5.58
N LEU A 366 0.16 6.26 -4.50
CA LEU A 366 -0.47 5.56 -3.40
C LEU A 366 -0.81 6.54 -2.27
N LEU A 367 -2.09 6.70 -1.98
CA LEU A 367 -2.55 7.45 -0.83
C LEU A 367 -2.63 6.55 0.41
N VAL A 368 -1.87 6.89 1.45
CA VAL A 368 -1.89 6.16 2.73
C VAL A 368 -2.84 6.83 3.72
N LEU A 369 -3.86 6.08 4.14
CA LEU A 369 -4.87 6.52 5.11
C LEU A 369 -4.89 5.61 6.34
N ASP A 370 -5.23 6.19 7.48
CA ASP A 370 -5.39 5.50 8.74
C ASP A 370 -6.85 5.05 8.91
N ALA A 371 -7.07 3.75 9.03
CA ALA A 371 -8.42 3.18 9.18
C ALA A 371 -9.12 3.57 10.50
N THR A 372 -8.37 3.98 11.54
CA THR A 372 -8.94 4.43 12.82
C THR A 372 -9.42 5.88 12.78
N ILE A 373 -8.84 6.70 11.92
CA ILE A 373 -9.16 8.14 11.81
C ILE A 373 -10.34 8.36 10.85
N GLY A 374 -10.70 7.32 10.09
CA GLY A 374 -11.99 7.18 9.41
C GLY A 374 -12.38 8.41 8.60
N GLN A 375 -13.55 8.96 8.93
CA GLN A 375 -14.18 10.09 8.25
C GLN A 375 -13.35 11.37 8.21
N ASN A 376 -12.49 11.56 9.20
CA ASN A 376 -11.76 12.81 9.36
C ASN A 376 -10.65 12.98 8.31
N SER A 377 -10.17 11.87 7.73
CA SER A 377 -9.14 11.87 6.71
C SER A 377 -9.70 12.02 5.29
N LEU A 378 -10.99 11.75 5.06
CA LEU A 378 -11.58 11.72 3.72
C LEU A 378 -11.63 13.08 3.01
N PRO A 379 -12.03 14.20 3.65
CA PRO A 379 -11.98 15.51 3.00
C PRO A 379 -10.57 15.86 2.53
N GLN A 380 -9.55 15.43 3.28
CA GLN A 380 -8.14 15.67 2.94
C GLN A 380 -7.72 14.78 1.77
N ALA A 381 -8.11 13.50 1.80
CA ALA A 381 -7.88 12.54 0.72
C ALA A 381 -8.42 13.04 -0.64
N LYS A 382 -9.62 13.65 -0.65
CA LYS A 382 -10.20 14.27 -1.85
C LYS A 382 -9.32 15.37 -2.43
N VAL A 383 -8.81 16.25 -1.58
CA VAL A 383 -7.90 17.33 -2.02
C VAL A 383 -6.61 16.76 -2.61
N PHE A 384 -6.04 15.69 -2.05
CA PHE A 384 -4.89 15.01 -2.67
C PHE A 384 -5.25 14.41 -4.04
N ALA A 385 -6.44 13.80 -4.17
CA ALA A 385 -6.90 13.21 -5.43
C ALA A 385 -6.94 14.23 -6.56
N GLU A 386 -7.34 15.47 -6.27
CA GLU A 386 -7.42 16.57 -7.24
C GLU A 386 -6.05 17.06 -7.74
N VAL A 387 -4.95 16.79 -7.01
CA VAL A 387 -3.65 17.41 -7.26
C VAL A 387 -2.63 16.45 -7.86
N VAL A 388 -2.59 15.19 -7.40
CA VAL A 388 -1.53 14.23 -7.79
C VAL A 388 -2.03 13.03 -8.59
N ASP A 389 -3.31 12.96 -8.94
CA ASP A 389 -3.95 11.82 -9.63
C ASP A 389 -3.66 10.49 -8.90
N ILE A 390 -4.32 10.31 -7.74
CA ILE A 390 -4.19 9.07 -6.95
C ILE A 390 -4.62 7.88 -7.81
N THR A 391 -3.85 6.80 -7.77
CA THR A 391 -4.15 5.56 -8.52
C THR A 391 -4.56 4.40 -7.62
N GLY A 392 -4.27 4.49 -6.32
CA GLY A 392 -4.65 3.48 -5.34
C GLY A 392 -4.52 3.96 -3.90
N VAL A 393 -5.16 3.24 -2.99
CA VAL A 393 -5.13 3.53 -1.56
C VAL A 393 -4.46 2.39 -0.79
N VAL A 394 -3.70 2.77 0.24
CA VAL A 394 -3.23 1.89 1.29
C VAL A 394 -3.92 2.25 2.60
N LEU A 395 -4.62 1.29 3.21
CA LEU A 395 -5.27 1.49 4.51
C LEU A 395 -4.45 0.85 5.62
N THR A 396 -3.96 1.65 6.56
CA THR A 396 -3.17 1.18 7.71
C THR A 396 -4.02 1.06 8.97
N LYS A 397 -3.48 0.38 9.98
CA LYS A 397 -4.09 0.22 11.32
C LYS A 397 -5.48 -0.42 11.29
N LEU A 398 -5.73 -1.27 10.31
CA LEU A 398 -7.02 -1.95 10.16
C LEU A 398 -7.28 -2.94 11.32
N ASP A 399 -6.21 -3.42 11.97
CA ASP A 399 -6.21 -4.23 13.19
C ASP A 399 -6.59 -3.46 14.46
N GLY A 400 -6.44 -2.14 14.44
CA GLY A 400 -6.75 -1.27 15.56
C GLY A 400 -8.23 -0.87 15.66
N THR A 401 -9.04 -1.14 14.62
CA THR A 401 -10.40 -0.60 14.51
C THR A 401 -11.49 -1.68 14.54
N ALA A 402 -12.61 -1.35 15.18
CA ALA A 402 -13.86 -2.12 15.11
C ALA A 402 -14.76 -1.68 13.93
N LYS A 403 -14.27 -0.73 13.12
CA LYS A 403 -15.02 -0.07 12.06
C LYS A 403 -14.43 -0.39 10.69
N GLY A 404 -14.73 -1.58 10.19
CA GLY A 404 -14.28 -2.04 8.87
C GLY A 404 -14.94 -1.32 7.68
N GLY A 405 -16.00 -0.55 7.90
CA GLY A 405 -16.76 0.11 6.83
C GLY A 405 -16.01 1.21 6.07
N ILE A 406 -14.92 1.74 6.65
CA ILE A 406 -14.13 2.81 6.04
C ILE A 406 -13.60 2.46 4.65
N VAL A 407 -13.33 1.17 4.39
CA VAL A 407 -12.85 0.68 3.09
C VAL A 407 -13.83 1.03 1.97
N PHE A 408 -15.12 0.77 2.19
CA PHE A 408 -16.17 1.03 1.21
C PHE A 408 -16.28 2.52 0.92
N ARG A 409 -16.27 3.33 1.98
CA ARG A 409 -16.40 4.77 1.86
C ARG A 409 -15.23 5.42 1.14
N VAL A 410 -13.99 5.03 1.47
CA VAL A 410 -12.80 5.55 0.80
C VAL A 410 -12.85 5.27 -0.69
N GLN A 411 -13.24 4.05 -1.07
CA GLN A 411 -13.33 3.66 -2.47
C GLN A 411 -14.47 4.40 -3.21
N GLN A 412 -15.61 4.62 -2.54
CA GLN A 412 -16.72 5.41 -3.08
C GLN A 412 -16.35 6.88 -3.27
N GLU A 413 -15.69 7.49 -2.29
CA GLU A 413 -15.36 8.92 -2.30
C GLU A 413 -14.20 9.29 -3.23
N LEU A 414 -13.19 8.42 -3.34
CA LEU A 414 -12.00 8.69 -4.15
C LEU A 414 -12.06 8.06 -5.54
N GLY A 415 -12.98 7.12 -5.78
CA GLY A 415 -13.10 6.44 -7.07
C GLY A 415 -11.96 5.48 -7.40
N VAL A 416 -10.99 5.29 -6.50
CA VAL A 416 -9.79 4.46 -6.71
C VAL A 416 -9.82 3.22 -5.82
N PRO A 417 -9.21 2.11 -6.23
CA PRO A 417 -9.20 0.88 -5.45
C PRO A 417 -8.32 1.00 -4.21
N VAL A 418 -8.77 0.37 -3.12
CA VAL A 418 -7.86 -0.02 -2.04
C VAL A 418 -7.02 -1.19 -2.55
N LYS A 419 -5.70 -1.01 -2.61
CA LYS A 419 -4.76 -2.01 -3.15
C LYS A 419 -4.04 -2.78 -2.06
N LEU A 420 -3.74 -2.12 -0.94
CA LEU A 420 -2.99 -2.70 0.17
C LEU A 420 -3.65 -2.39 1.51
N VAL A 421 -3.47 -3.30 2.47
CA VAL A 421 -3.87 -3.10 3.87
C VAL A 421 -2.70 -3.38 4.81
N GLY A 422 -2.46 -2.44 5.72
CA GLY A 422 -1.55 -2.59 6.84
C GLY A 422 -2.28 -3.26 8.00
N LEU A 423 -1.77 -4.41 8.44
CA LEU A 423 -2.43 -5.23 9.43
C LEU A 423 -1.77 -5.14 10.82
N GLY A 424 -0.76 -4.30 11.02
CA GLY A 424 -0.04 -4.22 12.29
C GLY A 424 1.31 -3.57 12.15
N GLU A 425 2.15 -3.67 13.17
CA GLU A 425 3.45 -3.00 13.23
C GLU A 425 4.62 -3.84 12.69
N GLY A 426 4.44 -5.16 12.55
CA GLY A 426 5.48 -6.07 12.08
C GLY A 426 5.91 -5.78 10.64
N PRO A 427 7.15 -6.13 10.25
CA PRO A 427 7.69 -5.82 8.92
C PRO A 427 6.96 -6.53 7.77
N ASP A 428 6.31 -7.65 8.06
CA ASP A 428 5.51 -8.42 7.09
C ASP A 428 4.00 -8.13 7.21
N ASP A 429 3.61 -7.13 8.02
CA ASP A 429 2.21 -6.73 8.23
C ASP A 429 1.73 -5.74 7.15
N LEU A 430 1.95 -6.09 5.88
CA LEU A 430 1.39 -5.43 4.71
C LEU A 430 0.82 -6.52 3.79
N ALA A 431 -0.43 -6.38 3.38
CA ALA A 431 -1.15 -7.39 2.60
C ALA A 431 -1.78 -6.79 1.34
N PRO A 432 -1.95 -7.57 0.26
CA PRO A 432 -2.87 -7.19 -0.81
C PRO A 432 -4.29 -7.09 -0.25
N PHE A 433 -5.06 -6.14 -0.77
CA PHE A 433 -6.49 -6.04 -0.44
C PHE A 433 -7.30 -6.94 -1.37
N GLU A 434 -7.90 -7.98 -0.78
CA GLU A 434 -8.74 -8.95 -1.49
C GLU A 434 -10.20 -8.78 -1.04
N PRO A 435 -11.11 -8.26 -1.89
CA PRO A 435 -12.48 -7.93 -1.48
C PRO A 435 -13.22 -9.11 -0.84
N SER A 436 -13.15 -10.30 -1.43
CA SER A 436 -13.83 -11.50 -0.91
C SER A 436 -13.28 -11.93 0.45
N ALA A 437 -11.95 -11.94 0.59
CA ALA A 437 -11.28 -12.25 1.85
C ALA A 437 -11.59 -11.24 2.95
N PHE A 438 -11.65 -9.96 2.60
CA PHE A 438 -12.00 -8.88 3.51
C PHE A 438 -13.44 -9.01 3.99
N VAL A 439 -14.40 -9.22 3.09
CA VAL A 439 -15.82 -9.41 3.46
C VAL A 439 -16.00 -10.68 4.29
N ASP A 440 -15.32 -11.77 3.94
CA ASP A 440 -15.31 -12.98 4.77
C ASP A 440 -14.80 -12.70 6.18
N ALA A 441 -13.70 -11.98 6.29
CA ALA A 441 -13.16 -11.57 7.57
C ALA A 441 -14.07 -10.58 8.32
N LEU A 442 -14.88 -9.79 7.63
CA LEU A 442 -15.85 -8.85 8.23
C LEU A 442 -17.10 -9.55 8.77
N LEU A 443 -17.50 -10.67 8.16
CA LEU A 443 -18.75 -11.35 8.47
C LEU A 443 -18.65 -12.51 9.47
N GLY A 444 -17.46 -13.06 9.74
CA GLY A 444 -17.32 -14.19 10.67
C GLY A 444 -16.65 -15.40 10.07
#